data_AF-A0A7L4NS67-F1
#
_entry.id   AF-A0A7L4NS67-F1
#
_cell.length_a   1.000
_cell.length_b   1.000
_cell.length_c   1.000
_cell.angle_alpha   90.00
_cell.angle_beta   90.00
_cell.angle_gamma   90.00
#
_symmetry.space_group_name_H-M   'P 1'
#
loop_
_entity.id
_entity.type
_entity.pdbx_description
1 polymer ?
#
loop_
_entity_poly.entity_id
_entity_poly.type
_entity_poly.pdbx_seq_one_letter_code
_entity_poly.pdbx_strand_id
1 'polypeptide(L)'
;YMGDHIFGDILKSKKRQGWRTFLVVPELARELQVWTEKSELFEELRSLDLFLAELYQHLDSSSSERPDISSIKRRIQKVTHEMDMCYGKMGSLFRCGSRQTLFANQLMRYADLYAASFINFLYYPFSY
;
A
#
# COMPACT_ATOMS: atom_id res chain seq x y z
N TYR A 1 -12.47 -1.45 -20.35
CA TYR A 1 -13.19 -0.27 -19.83
C TYR A 1 -12.27 0.52 -18.92
N MET A 2 -12.27 1.83 -19.06
CA MET A 2 -11.35 2.75 -18.40
C MET A 2 -12.16 3.78 -17.61
N GLY A 3 -11.77 4.05 -16.37
CA GLY A 3 -12.43 5.02 -15.51
C GLY A 3 -11.54 5.44 -14.35
N ASP A 4 -12.01 6.40 -13.57
CA ASP A 4 -11.33 6.98 -12.41
C ASP A 4 -12.09 6.69 -11.11
N HIS A 5 -13.36 6.26 -11.20
CA HIS A 5 -14.16 5.94 -10.01
C HIS A 5 -14.17 4.44 -9.69
N ILE A 6 -13.42 4.04 -8.65
CA ILE A 6 -13.26 2.61 -8.26
C ILE A 6 -14.57 1.84 -8.05
N PHE A 7 -15.58 2.45 -7.43
CA PHE A 7 -16.89 1.81 -7.23
C PHE A 7 -17.83 1.87 -8.45
N GLY A 8 -17.99 3.05 -9.06
CA GLY A 8 -18.92 3.26 -10.17
C GLY A 8 -18.48 2.52 -11.42
N ASP A 9 -17.20 2.64 -11.75
CA ASP A 9 -16.66 2.24 -13.04
C ASP A 9 -16.09 0.82 -12.99
N ILE A 10 -15.29 0.51 -11.97
CA ILE A 10 -14.53 -0.75 -11.95
C ILE A 10 -15.33 -1.85 -11.28
N LEU A 11 -15.84 -1.62 -10.06
CA LEU A 11 -16.48 -2.68 -9.27
C LEU A 11 -17.79 -3.17 -9.92
N LYS A 12 -18.62 -2.27 -10.46
CA LYS A 12 -19.85 -2.66 -11.16
C LYS A 12 -19.57 -3.36 -12.48
N SER A 13 -18.68 -2.81 -13.31
CA SER A 13 -18.36 -3.38 -14.63
C SER A 13 -17.74 -4.78 -14.50
N LYS A 14 -16.82 -4.97 -13.55
CA LYS A 14 -16.17 -6.27 -13.35
C LYS A 14 -17.12 -7.31 -12.75
N LYS A 15 -17.89 -6.97 -11.71
CA LYS A 15 -18.79 -7.93 -11.05
C LYS A 15 -20.02 -8.29 -11.88
N ARG A 16 -20.56 -7.36 -12.66
CA ARG A 16 -21.81 -7.60 -13.42
C ARG A 16 -21.56 -8.09 -14.84
N GLN A 17 -20.49 -7.62 -15.48
CA GLN A 17 -20.26 -7.82 -16.92
C GLN A 17 -18.94 -8.57 -17.23
N GLY A 18 -18.05 -8.76 -16.24
CA GLY A 18 -16.79 -9.47 -16.45
C GLY A 18 -15.78 -8.75 -17.35
N TRP A 19 -15.95 -7.44 -17.55
CA TRP A 19 -15.09 -6.67 -18.45
C TRP A 19 -13.69 -6.49 -17.88
N ARG A 20 -12.69 -6.42 -18.77
CA ARG A 20 -11.35 -5.96 -18.41
C ARG A 20 -11.39 -4.48 -18.04
N THR A 21 -10.75 -4.14 -16.93
CA THR A 21 -10.86 -2.83 -16.28
C THR A 21 -9.50 -2.16 -16.08
N PHE A 22 -9.43 -0.87 -16.40
CA PHE A 22 -8.30 -0.01 -16.14
C PHE A 22 -8.73 1.14 -15.23
N LEU A 23 -8.04 1.35 -14.11
CA LEU A 23 -8.29 2.48 -13.22
C LEU A 23 -7.22 3.56 -13.38
N VAL A 24 -7.64 4.78 -13.67
CA VAL A 24 -6.80 5.98 -13.59
C VAL A 24 -6.79 6.48 -12.15
N VAL A 25 -5.62 6.63 -11.54
CA VAL A 25 -5.44 7.16 -10.18
C VAL A 25 -4.47 8.34 -10.23
N PRO A 26 -4.95 9.58 -10.43
CA PRO A 26 -4.09 10.75 -10.60
C PRO A 26 -3.09 10.97 -9.45
N GLU A 27 -3.50 10.64 -8.23
CA GLU A 27 -2.69 10.73 -7.01
C GLU A 27 -1.46 9.82 -7.04
N LEU A 28 -1.48 8.76 -7.86
CA LEU A 28 -0.38 7.80 -7.99
C LEU A 28 0.93 8.47 -8.39
N ALA A 29 0.91 9.53 -9.19
CA ALA A 29 2.12 10.24 -9.58
C ALA A 29 2.86 10.84 -8.37
N ARG A 30 2.11 11.51 -7.48
CA ARG A 30 2.65 12.08 -6.24
C ARG A 30 3.05 10.99 -5.26
N GLU A 31 2.23 9.95 -5.14
CA GLU A 31 2.52 8.79 -4.28
C GLU A 31 3.84 8.12 -4.66
N LEU A 32 4.10 7.90 -5.96
CA LEU A 32 5.35 7.32 -6.44
C LEU A 32 6.55 8.21 -6.16
N GLN A 33 6.39 9.53 -6.27
CA GLN A 33 7.45 10.48 -5.93
C GLN A 33 7.82 10.38 -4.44
N VAL A 34 6.84 10.52 -3.54
CA VAL A 34 7.07 10.45 -2.10
C VAL A 34 7.61 9.07 -1.70
N TRP A 35 7.09 8.00 -2.30
CA TRP A 35 7.57 6.64 -2.08
C TRP A 35 9.06 6.48 -2.42
N THR A 36 9.49 7.06 -3.54
CA THR A 36 10.89 6.98 -3.98
C THR A 36 11.80 7.80 -3.06
N GLU A 37 11.39 9.04 -2.74
CA GLU A 37 12.14 9.95 -1.86
C GLU A 37 12.23 9.47 -0.41
N LYS A 38 11.22 8.73 0.08
CA LYS A 38 11.11 8.27 1.47
C LYS A 38 11.27 6.76 1.62
N SER A 39 11.91 6.11 0.65
CA SER A 39 12.16 4.67 0.64
C SER A 39 12.91 4.19 1.90
N GLU A 40 13.81 5.00 2.45
CA GLU A 40 14.53 4.70 3.69
C GLU A 40 13.61 4.49 4.90
N LEU A 41 12.56 5.31 5.06
CA LEU A 41 11.58 5.15 6.16
C LEU A 41 10.78 3.86 6.00
N PHE A 42 10.49 3.48 4.76
CA PHE A 42 9.79 2.23 4.47
C PHE A 42 10.66 1.01 4.80
N GLU A 43 11.94 1.08 4.45
CA GLU A 43 12.91 0.03 4.79
C GLU A 43 13.16 -0.08 6.30
N GLU A 44 13.22 1.05 7.01
CA GLU A 44 13.29 1.03 8.47
C GLU A 44 12.05 0.35 9.07
N LEU A 45 10.86 0.73 8.63
CA LEU A 45 9.62 0.12 9.11
C LEU A 45 9.58 -1.39 8.83
N ARG A 46 10.00 -1.81 7.63
CA ARG A 46 10.11 -3.22 7.25
C ARG A 46 11.09 -3.98 8.15
N SER A 47 12.24 -3.38 8.44
CA SER A 47 13.26 -3.99 9.32
C SER A 47 12.73 -4.19 10.74
N LEU A 48 11.95 -3.23 11.26
CA LEU A 48 11.34 -3.31 12.58
C LEU A 48 10.24 -4.38 12.65
N ASP A 49 9.42 -4.49 11.60
CA ASP A 49 8.39 -5.52 11.49
C ASP A 49 9.01 -6.93 11.42
N LEU A 50 10.12 -7.09 10.68
CA LEU A 50 10.87 -8.35 10.62
C LEU A 50 11.49 -8.72 11.97
N PHE A 51 12.16 -7.76 12.62
CA PHE A 51 12.75 -7.97 13.94
C PHE A 51 11.69 -8.34 14.99
N LEU A 52 10.53 -7.69 14.94
CA LEU A 52 9.40 -8.02 15.79
C LEU A 52 8.87 -9.43 15.50
N ALA A 53 8.82 -9.86 14.24
CA ALA A 53 8.42 -11.21 13.86
C ALA A 53 9.42 -12.28 14.37
N GLU A 54 10.73 -12.04 14.25
CA GLU A 54 11.79 -12.92 14.79
C GLU A 54 11.67 -13.08 16.31
N LEU A 55 11.45 -11.98 17.03
CA LEU A 55 11.22 -12.03 18.47
C LEU A 55 9.98 -12.88 18.83
N TYR A 56 8.89 -12.79 18.06
CA TYR A 56 7.72 -13.63 18.29
C TYR A 56 7.94 -15.10 17.93
N GLN A 57 8.80 -15.42 16.97
CA GLN A 57 9.12 -16.81 16.62
C GLN A 57 9.83 -17.57 17.75
N HIS A 58 10.65 -16.87 18.54
CA HIS A 58 11.37 -17.45 19.66
C HIS A 58 10.54 -17.55 20.96
N LEU A 59 9.30 -17.05 20.96
CA LEU A 59 8.36 -17.11 22.08
C LEU A 59 7.37 -18.27 21.92
N ASP A 60 7.90 -19.47 21.79
CA ASP A 60 7.07 -20.68 21.73
C ASP A 60 6.32 -20.92 23.06
N SER A 61 5.28 -21.74 23.00
CA SER A 61 4.28 -21.94 24.07
C SER A 61 4.82 -22.44 25.42
N SER A 62 6.14 -22.69 25.52
CA SER A 62 6.83 -23.13 26.73
C SER A 62 7.44 -21.99 27.55
N SER A 63 7.56 -20.79 26.97
CA SER A 63 8.24 -19.65 27.59
C SER A 63 7.28 -18.76 28.39
N SER A 64 7.54 -18.60 29.70
CA SER A 64 6.79 -17.67 30.58
C SER A 64 7.31 -16.23 30.53
N GLU A 65 8.47 -16.00 29.92
CA GLU A 65 9.08 -14.67 29.83
C GLU A 65 8.55 -13.91 28.61
N ARG A 66 7.83 -12.82 28.85
CA ARG A 66 7.39 -11.89 27.80
C ARG A 66 8.49 -10.84 27.62
N PRO A 67 9.22 -10.82 26.49
CA PRO A 67 10.20 -9.77 26.25
C PRO A 67 9.49 -8.41 26.19
N ASP A 68 10.21 -7.35 26.59
CA ASP A 68 9.67 -6.00 26.53
C ASP A 68 9.73 -5.45 25.09
N ILE A 69 8.64 -5.66 24.35
CA ILE A 69 8.48 -5.18 22.95
C ILE A 69 7.97 -3.73 22.92
N SER A 70 7.80 -3.06 24.07
CA SER A 70 7.20 -1.73 24.14
C SER A 70 8.02 -0.68 23.39
N SER A 71 9.34 -0.78 23.44
CA SER A 71 10.29 0.09 22.74
C SER A 71 10.15 -0.02 21.21
N ILE A 72 10.10 -1.26 20.70
CA ILE A 72 9.96 -1.57 19.26
C ILE A 72 8.61 -1.10 18.75
N LYS A 73 7.52 -1.38 19.48
CA LYS A 73 6.17 -0.90 19.12
C LYS A 73 6.11 0.62 19.05
N ARG A 74 6.74 1.32 20.00
CA ARG A 74 6.82 2.78 20.00
C ARG A 74 7.62 3.30 18.81
N ARG A 75 8.71 2.61 18.44
CA ARG A 75 9.50 2.96 17.25
C ARG A 75 8.70 2.78 15.97
N ILE A 76 8.01 1.64 15.80
CA ILE A 76 7.11 1.37 14.66
C ILE A 76 6.05 2.46 14.54
N GLN A 77 5.39 2.84 15.64
CA GLN A 77 4.40 3.91 15.65
C GLN A 77 4.99 5.26 15.22
N LYS A 78 6.19 5.60 15.72
CA LYS A 78 6.89 6.83 15.37
C LYS A 78 7.23 6.88 13.88
N VAL A 79 7.86 5.82 13.35
CA VAL A 79 8.25 5.72 11.94
C VAL A 79 7.00 5.73 11.04
N THR A 80 5.95 5.01 11.42
CA THR A 80 4.66 5.02 10.71
C THR A 80 4.10 6.44 10.61
N HIS A 81 4.09 7.18 11.72
CA HIS A 81 3.60 8.54 11.74
C HIS A 81 4.46 9.48 10.88
N GLU A 82 5.78 9.41 11.00
CA GLU A 82 6.71 10.21 10.19
C GLU A 82 6.53 9.93 8.69
N MET A 83 6.35 8.65 8.31
CA MET A 83 6.07 8.25 6.94
C MET A 83 4.73 8.80 6.45
N ASP A 84 3.64 8.64 7.20
CA ASP A 84 2.31 9.10 6.81
C ASP A 84 2.28 10.64 6.63
N MET A 85 2.97 11.39 7.49
CA MET A 85 3.07 12.84 7.38
C MET A 85 3.76 13.31 6.09
N CYS A 86 4.59 12.48 5.44
CA CYS A 86 5.22 12.82 4.16
C CYS A 86 4.19 12.88 3.00
N TYR A 87 3.10 12.11 3.08
CA TYR A 87 2.05 12.09 2.07
C TYR A 87 0.98 13.17 2.33
N GLY A 88 0.71 13.46 3.60
CA GLY A 88 -0.19 14.52 4.04
C GLY A 88 -0.81 14.21 5.40
N LYS A 89 -1.76 15.04 5.85
CA LYS A 89 -2.42 14.87 7.16
C LYS A 89 -3.13 13.52 7.34
N MET A 90 -3.60 12.91 6.25
CA MET A 90 -4.31 11.63 6.24
C MET A 90 -3.43 10.45 5.80
N GLY A 91 -2.13 10.65 5.57
CA GLY A 91 -1.25 9.59 5.10
C GLY A 91 -1.38 9.31 3.60
N SER A 92 -0.85 8.15 3.20
CA SER A 92 -0.91 7.65 1.83
C SER A 92 -2.31 7.13 1.50
N LEU A 93 -2.72 7.29 0.23
CA LEU A 93 -3.93 6.68 -0.31
C LEU A 93 -3.87 5.14 -0.24
N PHE A 94 -2.68 4.57 -0.34
CA PHE A 94 -2.48 3.12 -0.45
C PHE A 94 -2.19 2.42 0.87
N ARG A 95 -1.63 3.13 1.85
CA ARG A 95 -1.17 2.51 3.10
C ARG A 95 -1.15 3.46 4.30
N CYS A 96 -1.13 2.85 5.48
CA CYS A 96 -0.74 3.47 6.74
C CYS A 96 0.30 2.55 7.39
N GLY A 97 1.56 2.99 7.41
CA GLY A 97 2.67 2.12 7.79
C GLY A 97 2.79 0.89 6.87
N SER A 98 2.85 -0.30 7.48
CA SER A 98 2.88 -1.59 6.77
C SER A 98 1.50 -2.11 6.35
N ARG A 99 0.41 -1.42 6.72
CA ARG A 99 -0.97 -1.87 6.44
C ARG A 99 -1.54 -1.19 5.20
N GLN A 100 -2.13 -1.97 4.30
CA GLN A 100 -2.83 -1.46 3.12
C GLN A 100 -4.19 -0.86 3.48
N THR A 101 -4.58 0.22 2.80
CA THR A 101 -5.91 0.84 2.95
C THR A 101 -7.00 0.01 2.26
N LEU A 102 -8.26 0.32 2.56
CA LEU A 102 -9.39 -0.26 1.82
C LEU A 102 -9.31 0.06 0.32
N PHE A 103 -8.86 1.27 -0.04
CA PHE A 103 -8.70 1.68 -1.43
C PHE A 103 -7.68 0.80 -2.15
N ALA A 104 -6.49 0.59 -1.57
CA ALA A 104 -5.48 -0.30 -2.14
C ALA A 104 -6.00 -1.73 -2.34
N ASN A 105 -6.71 -2.26 -1.35
CA ASN A 105 -7.31 -3.60 -1.44
C ASN A 105 -8.36 -3.69 -2.56
N GLN A 106 -9.19 -2.66 -2.72
CA GLN A 106 -10.16 -2.60 -3.81
C GLN A 106 -9.46 -2.47 -5.17
N LEU A 107 -8.40 -1.67 -5.24
CA LEU A 107 -7.63 -1.47 -6.46
C LEU A 107 -7.06 -2.79 -6.95
N MET A 108 -6.32 -3.49 -6.08
CA MET A 108 -5.71 -4.79 -6.39
C MET A 108 -6.73 -5.86 -6.77
N ARG A 109 -7.92 -5.82 -6.16
CA ARG A 109 -8.95 -6.83 -6.41
C ARG A 109 -9.72 -6.59 -7.71
N TYR A 110 -10.00 -5.33 -8.03
CA TYR A 110 -10.96 -5.00 -9.06
C TYR A 110 -10.33 -4.40 -10.32
N ALA A 111 -9.29 -3.58 -10.23
CA ALA A 111 -8.63 -3.08 -11.44
C ALA A 111 -7.69 -4.15 -12.00
N ASP A 112 -7.83 -4.51 -13.29
CA ASP A 112 -6.85 -5.41 -13.93
C ASP A 112 -5.53 -4.67 -14.20
N LEU A 113 -5.64 -3.39 -14.51
CA LEU A 113 -4.53 -2.47 -14.75
C LEU A 113 -4.81 -1.14 -14.06
N TYR A 114 -3.78 -0.43 -13.61
CA TYR A 114 -3.92 0.90 -13.05
C TYR A 114 -2.70 1.76 -13.40
N ALA A 115 -2.91 3.06 -13.57
CA ALA A 115 -1.82 4.02 -13.76
C ALA A 115 -2.23 5.43 -13.34
N ALA A 116 -1.25 6.34 -13.27
CA ALA A 116 -1.52 7.74 -12.96
C ALA A 116 -2.35 8.45 -14.05
N SER A 117 -2.15 8.05 -15.31
CA SER A 117 -2.87 8.55 -16.47
C SER A 117 -3.08 7.44 -17.48
N PHE A 118 -4.19 7.53 -18.23
CA PHE A 118 -4.45 6.64 -19.36
C PHE A 118 -3.43 6.81 -20.49
N ILE A 119 -2.74 7.96 -20.54
CA ILE A 119 -1.73 8.23 -21.56
C ILE A 119 -0.59 7.23 -21.50
N ASN A 120 -0.39 6.57 -20.34
CA ASN A 120 0.65 5.57 -20.16
C ASN A 120 0.54 4.40 -21.14
N PHE A 121 -0.65 4.13 -21.69
CA PHE A 121 -0.84 3.12 -22.74
C PHE A 121 -0.09 3.43 -24.03
N LEU A 122 0.15 4.71 -24.37
CA LEU A 122 0.87 5.09 -25.59
C LEU A 122 2.32 4.60 -25.59
N TYR A 123 2.88 4.30 -24.41
CA TYR A 123 4.22 3.75 -24.30
C TYR A 123 4.29 2.23 -24.51
N TYR A 124 3.15 1.55 -24.69
CA TYR A 124 3.08 0.10 -24.87
C TYR A 124 2.50 -0.26 -26.26
N PRO A 125 3.04 -1.29 -26.92
CA PRO A 125 2.46 -1.80 -28.16
C PRO A 125 1.09 -2.45 -27.88
N PHE A 126 0.23 -2.52 -28.91
CA PHE A 126 -1.10 -3.15 -28.78
C PHE A 126 -1.05 -4.67 -28.53
N SER A 127 0.10 -5.31 -28.74
CA SER A 127 0.30 -6.77 -28.57
C SER A 127 1.18 -7.11 -27.36
N TYR A 128 1.10 -6.32 -26.30
CA TYR A 128 1.83 -6.56 -25.04
C TYR A 128 1.30 -7.80 -24.30
#